data_AF-A0A537HF76-F1
#
_entry.id   AF-A0A537HF76-F1
#
_cell.length_a   1.000
_cell.length_b   1.000
_cell.length_c   1.000
_cell.angle_alpha   90.00
_cell.angle_beta   90.00
_cell.angle_gamma   90.00
#
_symmetry.space_group_name_H-M   'P 1'
#
loop_
_entity.id
_entity.type
_entity.pdbx_description
1 polymer ?
#
loop_
_entity_poly.entity_id
_entity_poly.type
_entity_poly.pdbx_seq_one_letter_code
_entity_poly.pdbx_strand_id
1 'polypeptide(L)'
;MTRMTQGNGLVLGNSFEAMVQRSQKGQVFLRKGRGFSLSELKKAGLDVDAAKKMHLMIDPRRHTIYDFNVDKLSKLAIENRAMLKKPVATERAGSVDEEAEKVEAVEAAE
;
A
#
# COMPACT_ATOMS: atom_id res chain seq x y z
N MET A 1 42.10 19.72 1.37
CA MET A 1 41.65 18.33 1.60
C MET A 1 40.48 18.36 2.57
N THR A 2 39.26 18.57 2.07
CA THR A 2 38.07 18.66 2.91
C THR A 2 37.64 17.24 3.28
N ARG A 3 37.62 16.94 4.58
CA ARG A 3 37.29 15.62 5.13
C ARG A 3 36.01 15.08 4.50
N MET A 4 36.11 13.87 3.96
CA MET A 4 34.96 13.00 3.77
C MET A 4 34.23 12.86 5.11
N THR A 5 33.07 13.51 5.24
CA THR A 5 32.04 13.00 6.13
C THR A 5 31.19 12.09 5.27
N GLN A 6 31.57 10.81 5.22
CA GLN A 6 30.63 9.74 4.89
C GLN A 6 29.54 9.76 5.97
N GLY A 7 28.60 10.67 5.80
CA GLY A 7 27.42 10.83 6.61
C GLY A 7 26.20 10.30 5.88
N ASN A 8 26.34 9.22 5.10
CA ASN A 8 25.19 8.35 4.85
C ASN A 8 24.97 7.54 6.11
N GLY A 9 24.55 8.24 7.18
CA GLY A 9 23.63 7.67 8.12
C GLY A 9 22.42 7.27 7.29
N LEU A 10 22.41 6.03 6.82
CA LEU A 10 21.21 5.28 6.54
C LEU A 10 20.44 5.27 7.87
N VAL A 11 19.79 6.39 8.19
CA VAL A 11 18.56 6.37 8.95
C VAL A 11 17.76 5.36 8.16
N LEU A 12 17.57 4.17 8.72
CA LEU A 12 16.75 3.11 8.16
C LEU A 12 15.40 3.76 7.93
N GLY A 13 15.24 4.34 6.75
CA GLY A 13 14.06 5.08 6.39
C GLY A 13 12.98 4.05 6.45
N ASN A 14 12.00 4.26 7.31
CA ASN A 14 10.82 3.42 7.37
C ASN A 14 10.40 3.19 5.91
N SER A 15 10.42 1.94 5.46
CA SER A 15 10.22 1.52 4.06
C SER A 15 8.84 1.89 3.48
N PHE A 16 8.06 2.60 4.27
CA PHE A 16 6.71 3.08 4.08
C PHE A 16 6.64 4.55 3.64
N GLU A 17 7.77 5.16 3.25
CA GLU A 17 7.80 6.52 2.70
C GLU A 17 7.39 6.53 1.22
N ALA A 18 6.43 7.39 0.88
CA ALA A 18 6.10 7.68 -0.50
C ALA A 18 7.18 8.57 -1.14
N MET A 19 7.61 8.22 -2.35
CA MET A 19 8.51 9.06 -3.13
C MET A 19 7.73 10.01 -4.04
N VAL A 20 8.27 11.18 -4.31
CA VAL A 20 7.67 12.20 -5.17
C VAL A 20 8.74 12.71 -6.12
N GLN A 21 8.35 12.92 -7.37
CA GLN A 21 9.24 13.48 -8.38
C GLN A 21 9.05 15.00 -8.48
N ARG A 22 10.16 15.72 -8.48
CA ARG A 22 10.27 17.13 -8.83
C ARG A 22 11.00 17.22 -10.15
N SER A 23 10.49 18.00 -11.10
CA SER A 23 11.29 18.42 -12.25
C SER A 23 11.89 19.80 -11.96
N GLN A 24 13.21 19.92 -12.07
CA GLN A 24 13.91 21.19 -11.94
C GLN A 24 14.97 21.29 -13.03
N LYS A 25 14.92 22.36 -13.82
CA LYS A 25 15.88 22.63 -14.92
C LYS A 25 16.04 21.43 -15.89
N GLY A 26 14.95 20.73 -16.21
CA GLY A 26 14.97 19.57 -17.10
C GLY A 26 15.50 18.27 -16.47
N GLN A 27 15.85 18.27 -15.18
CA GLN A 27 16.25 17.07 -14.44
C GLN A 27 15.16 16.64 -13.47
N VAL A 28 14.94 15.33 -13.36
CA VAL A 28 13.97 14.73 -12.44
C VAL A 28 14.67 14.32 -11.14
N PHE A 29 14.25 14.92 -10.04
CA PHE A 29 14.74 14.61 -8.69
C PHE A 29 13.67 13.85 -7.91
N LEU A 30 14.05 12.69 -7.37
CA LEU A 30 13.24 11.95 -6.42
C LEU A 30 13.50 12.47 -5.01
N ARG A 31 12.42 12.68 -4.26
CA ARG A 31 12.49 13.05 -2.84
C ARG A 31 11.43 12.33 -2.03
N LYS A 32 11.66 12.24 -0.73
CA LYS A 32 10.67 11.77 0.23
C LYS A 32 9.49 12.75 0.28
N GLY A 33 8.29 12.22 0.04
CA GLY A 33 7.03 12.93 0.24
C GLY A 33 6.54 12.81 1.69
N ARG A 34 5.47 13.54 2.03
CA ARG A 34 4.83 13.42 3.35
C ARG A 34 4.21 12.04 3.58
N GLY A 35 3.60 11.47 2.55
CA GLY A 35 2.85 10.22 2.61
C GLY A 35 2.31 9.81 1.24
N PHE A 36 1.55 8.72 1.16
CA PHE A 36 0.88 8.24 -0.05
C PHE A 36 -0.37 9.05 -0.37
N SER A 37 -0.69 9.24 -1.65
CA SER A 37 -1.93 9.92 -2.06
C SER A 37 -3.14 9.00 -1.93
N LEU A 38 -4.34 9.58 -1.81
CA LEU A 38 -5.59 8.81 -1.81
C LEU A 38 -5.78 8.03 -3.12
N SER A 39 -5.36 8.62 -4.24
CA SER A 39 -5.44 7.98 -5.55
C SER A 39 -4.49 6.80 -5.68
N GLU A 40 -3.28 6.88 -5.10
CA GLU A 40 -2.32 5.77 -5.06
C GLU A 40 -2.85 4.61 -4.22
N LEU A 41 -3.43 4.88 -3.05
CA LEU A 41 -4.05 3.87 -2.18
C LEU A 41 -5.20 3.15 -2.89
N LYS A 42 -6.10 3.90 -3.53
CA LYS A 42 -7.20 3.34 -4.32
C LYS A 42 -6.70 2.45 -5.46
N LYS A 43 -5.69 2.90 -6.21
CA LYS A 43 -5.11 2.12 -7.32
C LYS A 43 -4.41 0.85 -6.82
N ALA A 44 -3.86 0.88 -5.60
CA ALA A 44 -3.29 -0.30 -4.95
C ALA A 44 -4.34 -1.22 -4.29
N GLY A 45 -5.63 -0.87 -4.34
CA GLY A 45 -6.70 -1.63 -3.69
C GLY A 45 -6.68 -1.55 -2.17
N LEU A 46 -6.08 -0.50 -1.60
CA LEU A 46 -6.01 -0.27 -0.17
C LEU A 46 -7.04 0.77 0.26
N ASP A 47 -7.81 0.42 1.27
CA ASP A 47 -8.66 1.38 1.96
C ASP A 47 -7.84 2.28 2.90
N VAL A 48 -8.33 3.49 3.13
CA VAL A 48 -7.68 4.49 3.99
C VAL A 48 -7.57 3.97 5.43
N ASP A 49 -8.57 3.27 5.93
CA ASP A 49 -8.53 2.76 7.30
C ASP A 49 -7.60 1.55 7.43
N ALA A 50 -7.52 0.71 6.40
CA ALA A 50 -6.50 -0.33 6.31
C ALA A 50 -5.07 0.29 6.28
N ALA A 51 -4.88 1.36 5.51
CA ALA A 51 -3.63 2.10 5.45
C ALA A 51 -3.22 2.71 6.80
N LYS A 52 -4.17 3.28 7.54
CA LYS A 52 -3.91 3.78 8.91
C LYS A 52 -3.54 2.67 9.87
N LYS A 53 -4.21 1.50 9.81
CA LYS A 53 -3.89 0.32 10.62
C LYS A 53 -2.47 -0.21 10.32
N MET A 54 -2.04 -0.10 9.07
CA MET A 54 -0.68 -0.41 8.64
C MET A 54 0.34 0.69 8.96
N HIS A 55 -0.05 1.74 9.71
CA HIS A 55 0.79 2.89 10.03
C HIS A 55 1.39 3.59 8.80
N LEU A 56 0.69 3.55 7.66
CA LEU A 56 1.09 4.30 6.47
C LEU A 56 0.79 5.78 6.67
N MET A 57 1.74 6.62 6.28
CA MET A 57 1.52 8.06 6.25
C MET A 57 0.71 8.41 5.00
N ILE A 58 -0.40 9.10 5.18
CA ILE A 58 -1.34 9.45 4.09
C ILE A 58 -1.30 10.97 3.88
N ASP A 59 -1.19 11.40 2.63
CA ASP A 59 -1.25 12.79 2.21
C ASP A 59 -2.50 13.05 1.36
N PRO A 60 -3.64 13.41 1.99
CA PRO A 60 -4.91 13.55 1.29
C PRO A 60 -4.95 14.73 0.32
N ARG A 61 -3.99 15.67 0.40
CA ARG A 61 -3.93 16.85 -0.46
C ARG A 61 -3.23 16.58 -1.79
N ARG A 62 -2.51 15.45 -1.90
CA ARG A 62 -1.80 15.09 -3.14
C ARG A 62 -2.74 14.35 -4.07
N HIS A 63 -2.80 14.78 -5.33
CA HIS A 63 -3.60 14.12 -6.37
C HIS A 63 -2.75 13.36 -7.40
N THR A 64 -1.44 13.59 -7.42
CA THR A 64 -0.51 12.90 -8.32
C THR A 64 -0.41 11.42 -7.96
N ILE A 65 -0.33 10.59 -9.00
CA ILE A 65 -0.15 9.15 -8.89
C ILE A 65 1.23 8.83 -9.44
N TYR A 66 2.04 8.15 -8.64
CA TYR A 66 3.30 7.61 -9.10
C TYR A 66 3.24 6.08 -9.07
N ASP A 67 3.47 5.43 -10.21
CA ASP A 67 3.36 3.98 -10.33
C ASP A 67 4.32 3.24 -9.39
N PHE A 68 5.54 3.77 -9.18
CA PHE A 68 6.48 3.20 -8.22
C PHE A 68 5.97 3.20 -6.76
N ASN A 69 5.04 4.09 -6.40
CA ASN A 69 4.41 4.08 -5.07
C ASN A 69 3.28 3.05 -5.03
N VAL A 70 2.52 2.92 -6.11
CA VAL A 70 1.45 1.92 -6.25
C VAL A 70 2.04 0.51 -6.15
N ASP A 71 3.17 0.27 -6.82
CA ASP A 71 3.88 -1.02 -6.77
C ASP A 71 4.42 -1.34 -5.37
N LYS A 72 4.83 -0.32 -4.61
CA LYS A 72 5.22 -0.52 -3.21
C LYS A 72 4.03 -0.89 -2.34
N LEU A 73 2.92 -0.17 -2.50
CA LEU A 73 1.69 -0.41 -1.74
C LEU A 73 1.09 -1.78 -2.04
N SER A 74 1.11 -2.22 -3.30
CA SER A 74 0.60 -3.54 -3.69
C SER A 74 1.43 -4.68 -3.09
N LYS A 75 2.75 -4.56 -3.09
CA LYS A 75 3.65 -5.52 -2.42
C LYS A 75 3.39 -5.59 -0.92
N LEU A 76 3.27 -4.44 -0.26
CA LEU A 76 2.94 -4.36 1.16
C LEU A 76 1.58 -4.99 1.47
N ALA A 77 0.58 -4.79 0.62
CA ALA A 77 -0.73 -5.41 0.77
C ALA A 77 -0.66 -6.94 0.68
N ILE A 78 0.11 -7.49 -0.27
CA ILE A 78 0.33 -8.93 -0.43
C ILE A 78 1.04 -9.51 0.79
N GLU A 79 2.13 -8.89 1.22
CA GLU A 79 2.92 -9.31 2.39
C GLU A 79 2.05 -9.33 3.66
N ASN A 80 1.26 -8.29 3.89
CA ASN A 80 0.37 -8.23 5.05
C ASN A 80 -0.78 -9.25 4.98
N ARG A 81 -1.35 -9.50 3.80
CA ARG A 81 -2.36 -10.56 3.64
C ARG A 81 -1.78 -11.95 3.93
N ALA A 82 -0.52 -12.20 3.58
CA ALA A 82 0.18 -13.42 3.94
C ALA A 82 0.44 -13.52 5.46
N MET A 83 0.75 -12.40 6.12
CA MET A 83 0.91 -12.35 7.58
C MET A 83 -0.41 -12.56 8.34
N LEU A 84 -1.55 -12.10 7.82
CA LEU A 84 -2.89 -12.31 8.39
C LEU A 84 -3.47 -13.71 8.12
N LYS A 85 -2.87 -14.50 7.21
CA LYS A 85 -3.18 -15.93 6.98
C LYS A 85 -2.43 -16.89 7.91
N LYS A 86 -1.76 -16.41 8.96
CA LYS A 86 -1.36 -17.29 10.07
C LYS A 86 -2.65 -17.84 10.68
N PRO A 87 -2.79 -19.15 10.97
CA PRO A 87 -4.06 -19.70 11.38
C PRO A 87 -4.40 -19.10 12.74
N VAL A 88 -5.27 -18.10 12.74
CA VAL A 88 -5.96 -17.67 13.94
C VAL A 88 -6.90 -18.82 14.25
N ALA A 89 -6.46 -19.69 15.15
CA ALA A 89 -7.31 -20.71 15.74
C ALA A 89 -8.41 -20.00 16.53
N THR A 90 -9.44 -19.56 15.82
CA THR A 90 -10.71 -19.17 16.41
C THR A 90 -11.81 -19.65 15.49
N GLU A 91 -12.20 -20.89 15.71
CA GLU A 91 -13.55 -21.31 15.36
C GLU A 91 -14.54 -20.47 16.16
N ARG A 92 -15.23 -19.56 15.48
CA ARG A 92 -16.67 -19.20 15.62
C ARG A 92 -16.92 -17.76 15.15
N ALA A 93 -18.10 -17.61 14.54
CA ALA A 93 -18.78 -16.39 14.07
C ALA A 93 -18.41 -15.93 12.65
N GLY A 94 -19.31 -16.21 11.71
CA GLY A 94 -19.24 -15.79 10.31
C GLY A 94 -19.66 -14.34 10.06
N SER A 95 -19.28 -13.88 8.87
CA SER A 95 -19.90 -12.80 8.09
C SER A 95 -19.43 -13.02 6.65
N VAL A 96 -20.19 -13.81 5.88
CA VAL A 96 -21.01 -13.32 4.75
C VAL A 96 -20.15 -12.58 3.72
N ASP A 97 -19.62 -13.34 2.76
CA ASP A 97 -19.38 -12.98 1.35
C ASP A 97 -19.16 -14.28 0.55
N GLU A 98 -20.06 -15.26 0.73
CA GLU A 98 -20.16 -16.46 -0.11
C GLU A 98 -21.56 -16.52 -0.76
N GLU A 99 -21.97 -15.41 -1.41
CA GLU A 99 -23.23 -15.35 -2.17
C GLU A 99 -23.04 -15.45 -3.71
N ALA A 100 -21.96 -16.06 -4.21
CA ALA A 100 -21.69 -16.09 -5.65
C ALA A 100 -21.53 -17.48 -6.32
N GLU A 101 -21.70 -18.60 -5.62
CA GLU A 101 -21.50 -19.94 -6.25
C GLU A 101 -22.71 -20.90 -6.15
N LYS A 102 -23.90 -20.42 -5.79
CA LYS A 102 -25.10 -21.27 -5.62
C LYS A 102 -26.21 -21.10 -6.67
N VAL A 103 -26.02 -20.28 -7.69
CA VAL A 103 -27.12 -19.93 -8.62
C VAL A 103 -27.19 -20.78 -9.90
N GLU A 104 -26.23 -21.67 -10.19
CA GLU A 104 -26.26 -22.48 -11.43
C GLU A 104 -26.70 -23.95 -11.25
N ALA A 105 -26.99 -24.42 -10.03
CA ALA A 105 -27.41 -25.81 -9.80
C ALA A 105 -28.93 -26.02 -9.65
N VAL A 106 -29.73 -24.95 -9.61
CA VAL A 106 -31.19 -25.03 -9.38
C VAL A 106 -31.99 -25.07 -10.69
N GLU A 107 -31.36 -24.88 -11.84
CA GLU A 107 -32.01 -24.89 -13.17
C GLU A 107 -31.94 -26.26 -13.89
N ALA A 108 -31.88 -27.36 -13.12
CA ALA A 108 -31.89 -28.72 -13.66
C ALA A 108 -33.03 -29.62 -13.13
N ALA A 109 -34.03 -29.10 -12.40
CA ALA A 109 -35.13 -29.93 -11.91
C ALA A 109 -36.44 -29.14 -11.64
N GLU A 110 -37.08 -28.65 -12.70
CA GLU A 110 -38.55 -28.59 -12.80
C GLU A 110 -38.98 -28.92 -14.24
#